data_AF-A0A9P7JKL1-F1
#
_entry.id   AF-A0A9P7JKL1-F1
#
_cell.length_a   1.000
_cell.length_b   1.000
_cell.length_c   1.000
_cell.angle_alpha   90.00
_cell.angle_beta   90.00
_cell.angle_gamma   90.00
#
_symmetry.space_group_name_H-M   'P 1'
#
loop_
_entity.id
_entity.type
_entity.pdbx_description
1 polymer ?
#
loop_
_entity_poly.entity_id
_entity_poly.type
_entity_poly.pdbx_seq_one_letter_code
_entity_poly.pdbx_strand_id
1 'polypeptide(L)' 'SSNQFMFLAIIMHYVTNDWQLEELLINFCEIIGEHSGVNLAEAVWNTLELYGLKDWDTKQHVK' A
#
# COMPACT_ATOMS: atom_id res chain seq x y z
N SER A 1 -12.98 13.42 16.61
CA SER A 1 -14.13 13.34 15.69
C SER A 1 -14.62 11.91 15.72
N SER A 2 -15.87 11.62 16.10
CA SER A 2 -16.40 10.25 16.14
C SER A 2 -16.85 9.81 14.75
N ASN A 3 -15.91 9.57 13.85
CA ASN A 3 -16.15 8.74 12.67
C ASN A 3 -15.83 7.30 13.08
N GLN A 4 -16.84 6.44 13.11
CA GLN A 4 -16.73 5.08 13.65
C GLN A 4 -16.16 4.06 12.66
N PHE A 5 -16.01 4.45 11.39
CA PHE A 5 -15.51 3.58 10.33
C PHE A 5 -14.59 4.36 9.42
N MET A 6 -13.38 3.85 9.20
CA MET A 6 -12.41 4.39 8.25
C MET A 6 -11.96 3.26 7.34
N PHE A 7 -12.04 3.52 6.04
CA PHE A 7 -11.55 2.59 5.03
C PHE A 7 -10.37 3.21 4.29
N LEU A 8 -9.39 2.38 3.97
CA LEU A 8 -8.23 2.73 3.18
C LEU A 8 -8.20 1.85 1.92
N ALA A 9 -8.29 2.49 0.76
CA ALA A 9 -8.00 1.89 -0.53
C ALA A 9 -6.53 2.16 -0.88
N ILE A 10 -5.80 1.12 -1.29
CA ILE A 10 -4.42 1.22 -1.75
C ILE A 10 -4.40 0.79 -3.20
N ILE A 11 -3.98 1.71 -4.07
CA ILE A 11 -3.99 1.54 -5.51
C ILE A 11 -2.55 1.61 -6.02
N MET A 12 -2.11 0.53 -6.67
CA MET A 12 -0.82 0.45 -7.33
C MET A 12 -0.93 0.99 -8.75
N HIS A 13 -0.03 1.91 -9.10
CA HIS A 13 0.14 2.39 -10.46
C HIS A 13 1.48 1.88 -10.98
N TYR A 14 1.51 1.30 -12.17
CA TYR A 14 2.74 0.80 -12.78
C TYR A 14 2.66 0.90 -14.31
N VAL A 15 3.82 0.92 -14.94
CA VAL A 15 3.94 0.94 -16.41
C VAL A 15 4.33 -0.47 -16.88
N THR A 16 3.60 -1.01 -17.84
CA THR A 16 3.88 -2.32 -18.42
C THR A 16 5.04 -2.26 -19.41
N ASN A 17 5.53 -3.43 -19.83
CA ASN A 17 6.58 -3.52 -20.86
C ASN A 17 6.15 -2.91 -22.21
N ASP A 18 4.84 -2.80 -22.46
CA ASP A 18 4.25 -2.19 -23.65
C ASP A 18 3.96 -0.69 -23.46
N TRP A 19 4.57 -0.07 -22.43
CA TRP A 19 4.44 1.34 -22.08
C TRP A 19 3.01 1.80 -21.75
N GLN A 20 2.16 0.87 -21.30
CA GLN A 20 0.82 1.20 -20.85
C GLN A 20 0.83 1.50 -19.35
N LEU A 21 0.17 2.59 -18.95
CA LEU A 21 -0.07 2.90 -17.55
C LEU A 21 -1.26 2.07 -17.07
N GLU A 22 -1.03 1.24 -16.06
CA GLU A 22 -2.03 0.39 -15.44
C GLU A 22 -2.28 0.81 -13.99
N GLU A 23 -3.52 0.61 -13.55
CA GLU A 23 -3.99 0.85 -12.19
C GLU A 23 -4.57 -0.44 -11.62
N LEU A 24 -4.16 -0.80 -10.40
CA LEU A 24 -4.65 -1.99 -9.71
C LEU A 24 -4.96 -1.68 -8.24
N LEU A 25 -6.21 -1.91 -7.82
CA LEU A 25 -6.58 -1.91 -6.40
C LEU A 25 -5.94 -3.14 -5.72
N ILE A 26 -4.92 -2.90 -4.90
CA ILE A 26 -4.16 -3.97 -4.23
C ILE A 26 -4.61 -4.21 -2.80
N ASN A 27 -5.30 -3.27 -2.17
CA ASN A 27 -5.92 -3.50 -0.88
C ASN A 27 -7.11 -2.56 -0.65
N PHE A 28 -8.12 -3.06 0.06
CA PHE A 28 -9.21 -2.27 0.60
C PHE A 28 -9.49 -2.79 2.02
N CYS A 29 -9.09 -2.01 3.02
CA CYS A 29 -9.18 -2.44 4.41
C CYS A 29 -9.82 -1.39 5.30
N GLU A 30 -10.48 -1.84 6.35
CA GLU A 30 -10.92 -0.99 7.44
C GLU A 30 -9.74 -0.73 8.40
N ILE A 31 -9.54 0.52 8.79
CA ILE A 31 -8.56 0.92 9.79
C ILE A 31 -9.24 0.91 11.15
N ILE A 32 -9.00 -0.16 11.91
CA ILE A 32 -9.57 -0.35 13.25
C ILE A 32 -8.75 0.44 14.27
N GLY A 33 -9.41 1.24 15.10
CA GLY A 33 -8.78 1.97 16.22
C GLY A 33 -8.57 3.44 15.92
N GLU A 34 -7.52 4.05 16.48
CA GLU A 34 -7.23 5.47 16.24
C GLU A 34 -6.88 5.69 14.77
N HIS A 35 -7.50 6.68 14.12
CA HIS A 35 -7.22 7.02 12.72
C HIS A 35 -5.93 7.84 12.60
N SER A 36 -4.87 7.38 13.25
CA SER A 36 -3.57 8.03 13.30
C SER A 36 -2.78 7.76 12.02
N GLY A 37 -1.83 8.63 11.71
CA GLY A 37 -0.88 8.40 10.60
C GLY A 37 -0.06 7.11 10.76
N VAL A 38 0.15 6.66 12.00
CA VAL A 38 0.88 5.42 12.29
C VAL A 38 0.09 4.19 11.83
N ASN A 39 -1.19 4.12 12.14
CA ASN A 39 -2.04 2.98 11.75
C ASN A 39 -2.24 2.92 10.22
N LEU A 40 -2.33 4.09 9.58
CA LEU A 40 -2.32 4.21 8.13
C LEU A 40 -1.02 3.68 7.51
N ALA A 41 0.12 4.10 8.04
CA ALA A 41 1.43 3.68 7.55
C ALA A 41 1.62 2.16 7.73
N GLU A 42 1.18 1.60 8.85
CA GLU A 42 1.22 0.16 9.10
C GLU A 42 0.35 -0.61 8.09
N ALA A 43 -0.87 -0.15 7.79
CA ALA A 43 -1.72 -0.76 6.78
C ALA A 43 -1.06 -0.77 5.38
N VAL A 44 -0.39 0.33 5.00
CA VAL A 44 0.39 0.40 3.76
C VAL A 44 1.56 -0.58 3.79
N TRP A 45 2.33 -0.60 4.88
CA TRP A 45 3.52 -1.44 5.00
C TRP A 45 3.21 -2.94 4.94
N ASN A 46 2.15 -3.36 5.65
CA ASN A 46 1.65 -4.73 5.62
C ASN A 46 1.16 -5.12 4.22
N THR A 47 0.54 -4.19 3.49
CA THR A 47 0.13 -4.40 2.10
C THR A 47 1.35 -4.62 1.20
N LEU A 48 2.38 -3.77 1.32
CA LEU A 48 3.61 -3.94 0.55
C LEU A 48 4.33 -5.25 0.88
N GLU A 49 4.34 -5.66 2.15
CA GLU A 49 4.92 -6.93 2.59
C GLU A 49 4.18 -8.15 2.01
N LEU A 50 2.84 -8.13 2.01
CA LEU A 50 2.01 -9.19 1.43
C LEU A 50 2.34 -9.46 -0.04
N TYR A 51 2.62 -8.40 -0.80
CA TYR A 51 2.99 -8.49 -2.21
C TYR A 51 4.50 -8.61 -2.45
N GLY A 52 5.32 -8.67 -1.40
CA GLY A 52 6.79 -8.73 -1.52
C GLY A 52 7.44 -7.46 -2.08
N LEU A 53 6.76 -6.31 -1.99
CA LEU A 53 7.18 -5.01 -2.51
C LEU A 53 7.98 -4.18 -1.50
N LYS A 54 7.95 -4.58 -0.22
CA LYS A 54 8.59 -3.87 0.90
C LYS A 54 10.10 -3.67 0.74
N ASP A 55 10.80 -4.66 0.17
CA ASP A 55 12.25 -4.66 0.00
C ASP A 55 12.70 -4.50 -1.47
N TRP A 56 11.82 -4.01 -2.35
CA TRP A 56 12.12 -3.89 -3.78
C TRP A 56 13.33 -2.98 -4.05
N ASP A 57 13.49 -1.92 -3.26
CA ASP A 57 14.59 -0.95 -3.40
C ASP A 57 15.95 -1.53 -2.95
N THR A 58 15.96 -2.38 -1.92
CA THR A 58 17.20 -2.91 -1.33
C THR A 58 17.93 -3.91 -2.24
N LYS A 59 17.22 -4.53 -3.20
CA LYS A 59 17.83 -5.46 -4.16
C LYS A 59 18.53 -4.78 -5.34
N GLN A 60 18.35 -3.48 -5.55
CA GLN A 60 19.03 -2.71 -6.59
C GLN A 60 20.42 -2.21 -6.15
N HIS A 61 20.71 -2.23 -4.84
CA HIS A 61 21.94 -1.69 -4.26
C HIS A 61 22.94 -2.74 -3.76
N VAL A 62 22.64 -4.03 -3.90
CA VAL A 62 23.65 -5.10 -3.74
C VAL A 62 24.26 -5.38 -5.12
N LYS A 63 25.28 -4.60 -5.47
CA LYS A 63 26.26 -4.95 -6.50
C LYS A 63 27.48 -5.59 -5.86
#